data_AF-A0A2V7SE57-F1
#
_entry.id   AF-A0A2V7SE57-F1
#
_cell.length_a   1.000
_cell.length_b   1.000
_cell.length_c   1.000
_cell.angle_alpha   90.00
_cell.angle_beta   90.00
_cell.angle_gamma   90.00
#
_symmetry.space_group_name_H-M   'P 1'
#
loop_
_entity.id
_entity.type
_entity.pdbx_description
1 polymer ?
#
loop_
_entity_poly.entity_id
_entity_poly.type
_entity_poly.pdbx_seq_one_letter_code
_entity_poly.pdbx_strand_id
1 'polypeptide(L)' 'MPSPLVECVPNFSEGRDPETLGALRAALTGVPGVKLLDVQADASHHRS' A
#
# COMPACT_ATOMS: atom_id res chain seq x y z
N MET A 1 16.38 -19.62 12.72
CA MET A 1 15.55 -18.64 13.46
C MET A 1 14.51 -18.10 12.50
N PRO A 2 13.24 -17.91 12.90
CA PRO A 2 12.27 -17.25 12.03
C PRO A 2 12.78 -15.85 11.68
N SER A 3 12.57 -15.44 10.42
CA SER A 3 12.87 -14.07 10.02
C SER A 3 12.00 -13.10 10.82
N PRO A 4 12.54 -11.95 11.30
CA PRO A 4 11.73 -10.96 12.01
C PRO A 4 10.64 -10.40 11.09
N LEU A 5 9.46 -10.15 11.64
CA LEU A 5 8.37 -9.48 10.93
C LEU A 5 8.58 -7.96 10.99
N VAL A 6 8.39 -7.27 9.86
CA VAL A 6 8.50 -5.81 9.74
C VAL A 6 7.19 -5.28 9.17
N GLU A 7 6.65 -4.22 9.79
CA GLU A 7 5.53 -3.45 9.26
C GLU A 7 6.07 -2.25 8.47
N CYS A 8 5.56 -2.05 7.26
CA CYS A 8 5.86 -0.91 6.41
C CYS A 8 4.57 -0.17 6.09
N VAL A 9 4.50 1.12 6.43
CA VAL A 9 3.33 1.99 6.21
C VAL A 9 3.72 3.08 5.21
N PRO A 10 3.81 2.77 3.91
CA PRO A 10 4.14 3.76 2.89
C PRO A 10 3.01 4.79 2.79
N ASN A 11 3.37 6.06 2.55
CA ASN A 11 2.41 7.12 2.30
C ASN A 11 2.58 7.66 0.88
N PHE A 12 1.53 7.55 0.08
CA PHE A 12 1.52 7.99 -1.30
C PHE A 12 0.83 9.34 -1.43
N SER A 13 1.35 10.20 -2.31
CA SER A 13 0.73 11.48 -2.67
C SER A 13 -0.37 11.29 -3.73
N GLU A 14 -1.21 10.28 -3.54
CA GLU A 14 -2.37 9.95 -4.36
C GLU A 14 -3.46 9.38 -3.45
N GLY A 15 -4.71 9.76 -3.67
CA GLY A 15 -5.86 9.38 -2.83
C GLY A 15 -7.21 9.52 -3.54
N ARG A 16 -7.19 9.71 -4.86
CA ARG A 16 -8.34 10.03 -5.71
C ARG A 16 -8.42 9.13 -6.93
N ASP A 17 -7.31 8.87 -7.60
CA ASP A 17 -7.26 8.05 -8.81
C ASP A 17 -7.28 6.53 -8.46
N PRO A 18 -8.39 5.83 -8.75
CA PRO A 18 -8.50 4.40 -8.44
C PRO A 18 -7.56 3.54 -9.27
N GLU A 19 -7.17 3.97 -10.48
CA GLU A 19 -6.29 3.20 -11.35
C GLU A 19 -4.87 3.19 -10.79
N THR A 20 -4.33 4.37 -10.45
CA THR A 20 -3.03 4.49 -9.78
C THR A 20 -2.99 3.74 -8.45
N LEU A 21 -4.02 3.90 -7.61
CA LEU A 21 -4.11 3.17 -6.33
C LEU A 21 -4.18 1.65 -6.54
N GLY A 22 -4.92 1.19 -7.56
CA GLY A 22 -4.98 -0.22 -7.95
C GLY A 22 -3.62 -0.76 -8.39
N ALA A 23 -2.88 0.00 -9.21
CA ALA A 23 -1.54 -0.37 -9.66
C ALA A 23 -0.54 -0.48 -8.49
N LEU A 24 -0.59 0.46 -7.53
CA LEU A 24 0.22 0.40 -6.31
C LEU A 24 -0.09 -0.86 -5.50
N ARG A 25 -1.37 -1.18 -5.32
CA ARG A 25 -1.81 -2.37 -4.58
C ARG A 25 -1.35 -3.67 -5.25
N ALA A 26 -1.44 -3.74 -6.58
CA ALA A 26 -0.95 -4.88 -7.36
C ALA A 26 0.57 -5.03 -7.25
N ALA A 27 1.32 -3.93 -7.32
CA ALA A 27 2.77 -3.94 -7.16
C ALA A 27 3.20 -4.44 -5.77
N LEU A 28 2.56 -3.96 -4.70
CA LEU A 28 2.87 -4.37 -3.32
C LEU A 28 2.54 -5.85 -3.08
N THR A 29 1.37 -6.31 -3.52
CA THR A 29 0.92 -7.69 -3.31
C THR A 29 1.59 -8.71 -4.24
N GLY A 30 2.24 -8.24 -5.32
CA GLY A 30 3.06 -9.06 -6.21
C GLY A 30 4.43 -9.43 -5.63
N VAL A 31 4.88 -8.82 -4.54
CA VAL A 31 6.18 -9.11 -3.91
C VAL A 31 6.09 -10.36 -3.03
N PRO A 32 6.88 -11.42 -3.29
CA PRO A 32 6.86 -12.63 -2.45
C PRO A 32 7.16 -12.32 -0.99
N GLY A 33 6.31 -12.83 -0.09
CA GLY A 33 6.45 -12.64 1.35
C GLY A 33 5.84 -11.34 1.89
N VAL A 34 5.36 -10.44 1.03
CA VAL A 34 4.60 -9.26 1.46
C VAL A 34 3.14 -9.65 1.68
N LYS A 35 2.58 -9.20 2.80
CA LYS A 35 1.15 -9.31 3.10
C LYS A 35 0.58 -7.90 3.28
N LEU A 36 -0.43 -7.56 2.48
CA LEU A 36 -1.16 -6.31 2.63
C LEU A 36 -2.10 -6.41 3.85
N LEU A 37 -1.97 -5.47 4.78
CA LEU A 37 -2.77 -5.45 6.01
C LEU A 37 -3.99 -4.53 5.88
N ASP A 38 -3.78 -3.32 5.36
CA ASP A 38 -4.83 -2.32 5.18
C ASP A 38 -4.55 -1.42 3.98
N VAL A 39 -5.58 -0.71 3.49
CA VAL A 39 -5.46 0.38 2.52
C VAL A 39 -6.43 1.48 2.94
N GLN A 40 -5.87 2.65 3.23
CA GLN A 40 -6.63 3.86 3.47
C GLN A 40 -6.38 4.84 2.32
N ALA A 41 -7.43 5.49 1.82
CA ALA A 41 -7.30 6.59 0.88
C ALA A 41 -8.16 7.76 1.36
N ASP A 42 -7.59 8.96 1.33
CA ASP A 42 -8.24 10.21 1.68
C ASP A 42 -8.24 11.14 0.48
N ALA A 43 -9.42 11.29 -0.14
CA ALA A 43 -9.61 12.14 -1.31
C ALA A 43 -9.48 13.63 -0.99
N SER A 44 -9.81 14.04 0.23
CA SER A 44 -9.71 15.44 0.68
C SER A 44 -8.25 15.86 0.80
N HIS A 45 -7.42 15.03 1.44
CA HIS A 45 -5.99 15.30 1.62
C HIS A 45 -5.11 14.80 0.46
N HIS A 46 -5.68 14.06 -0.50
CA HIS A 46 -4.99 13.47 -1.66
C HIS A 46 -3.80 12.59 -1.23
N ARG A 47 -4.07 11.69 -0.28
CA ARG A 47 -3.10 10.77 0.31
C ARG A 47 -3.67 9.36 0.45
N SER A 48 -2.78 8.37 0.35
CA SER A 48 -3.04 6.94 0.59
C SER A 48 -1.88 6.31 1.36
#